data_AF-A0A941UJV2-F1
#
_entry.id   AF-A0A941UJV2-F1
#
_cell.length_a   1.000
_cell.length_b   1.000
_cell.length_c   1.000
_cell.angle_alpha   90.00
_cell.angle_beta   90.00
_cell.angle_gamma   90.00
#
_symmetry.space_group_name_H-M   'P 1'
#
loop_
_entity.id
_entity.type
_entity.pdbx_description
1 polymer ?
#
loop_
_entity_poly.entity_id
_entity_poly.type
_entity_poly.pdbx_seq_one_letter_code
_entity_poly.pdbx_strand_id
1 'polypeptide(L)'
;ILREVNGRALKDVTDPKDPTKVLVPAGQQLPGFAMLRDDGSTACGNWIYCGVWSQAGNLSARRDPSDPSGVGNTLNWGFAWPANRRVLYNRANTDPKTGQPWDPKRAGIRWNGSAWAGNDIPDIAPVLGPDSGAGPFIMTAEGVGRLFSLGGMAEGPFPEHYEPFETPIGVNPMHPNNPKAVSNPAARVFKSDMGSFGKADEFPYAATTYRLTEHFHFWTKSVELNAITQPVQFVEIGEDLAKEKGISNGQMVKVRSNRAEIKALAVVTKRMKALDCGGKKVHHVGIPIHWGFVGVTKPGYLANELTPFVADANTQTPEYKAFLVNIEKA
;
A
#
# COMPACT_ATOMS: atom_id res chain seq x y z
N ILE A 1 21.54 -17.03 -4.10
CA ILE A 1 20.51 -15.99 -4.01
C ILE A 1 20.90 -14.80 -3.12
N LEU A 2 20.79 -14.81 -1.78
CA LEU A 2 20.91 -13.54 -1.01
C LEU A 2 22.30 -12.85 -1.11
N ARG A 3 23.40 -13.60 -1.24
CA ARG A 3 24.73 -13.03 -1.58
C ARG A 3 24.79 -12.37 -2.97
N GLU A 4 24.06 -12.92 -3.95
CA GLU A 4 23.98 -12.33 -5.30
C GLU A 4 23.14 -11.06 -5.29
N VAL A 5 22.03 -11.07 -4.52
CA VAL A 5 21.18 -9.90 -4.29
C VAL A 5 21.96 -8.79 -3.59
N ASN A 6 22.75 -9.11 -2.56
CA ASN A 6 23.65 -8.17 -1.88
C ASN A 6 24.66 -7.55 -2.85
N GLY A 7 25.37 -8.40 -3.59
CA GLY A 7 26.42 -8.00 -4.50
C GLY A 7 27.85 -8.20 -3.98
N ARG A 8 28.80 -8.15 -4.91
CA ARG A 8 30.23 -8.37 -4.70
C ARG A 8 31.08 -7.48 -5.59
N ALA A 9 32.32 -7.26 -5.16
CA ALA A 9 33.38 -6.72 -5.98
C ALA A 9 33.83 -7.77 -7.02
N LEU A 10 33.85 -7.41 -8.30
CA LEU A 10 34.42 -8.20 -9.39
C LEU A 10 35.90 -7.87 -9.63
N LYS A 11 36.28 -6.64 -9.30
CA LYS A 11 37.66 -6.12 -9.22
C LYS A 11 37.82 -5.36 -7.91
N ASP A 12 39.05 -5.00 -7.55
CA ASP A 12 39.28 -4.14 -6.38
C ASP A 12 38.52 -2.82 -6.54
N VAL A 13 37.69 -2.51 -5.55
CA VAL A 13 36.97 -1.24 -5.46
C VAL A 13 37.84 -0.28 -4.67
N THR A 14 38.36 0.76 -5.31
CA THR A 14 39.25 1.76 -4.70
C THR A 14 38.51 3.01 -4.23
N ASP A 15 39.13 3.84 -3.39
CA ASP A 15 38.58 5.12 -2.96
C ASP A 15 38.58 6.11 -4.15
N PRO A 16 37.44 6.76 -4.49
CA PRO A 16 37.42 7.72 -5.60
C PRO A 16 38.37 8.90 -5.41
N LYS A 17 38.71 9.23 -4.15
CA LYS A 17 39.60 10.33 -3.81
C LYS A 17 41.07 9.88 -3.73
N ASP A 18 41.31 8.58 -3.59
CA ASP A 18 42.64 7.99 -3.49
C ASP A 18 42.64 6.57 -4.10
N PRO A 19 42.98 6.45 -5.40
CA PRO A 19 42.99 5.16 -6.09
C PRO A 19 43.97 4.13 -5.51
N THR A 20 44.91 4.53 -4.64
CA THR A 20 45.84 3.60 -3.99
C THR A 20 45.19 2.82 -2.84
N LYS A 21 44.05 3.32 -2.34
CA LYS A 21 43.32 2.74 -1.22
C LYS A 21 42.21 1.82 -1.71
N VAL A 22 42.36 0.52 -1.49
CA VAL A 22 41.31 -0.48 -1.77
C VAL A 22 40.28 -0.48 -0.64
N LEU A 23 39.03 -0.16 -0.97
CA LEU A 23 37.87 -0.19 -0.06
C LEU A 23 37.25 -1.59 0.04
N VAL A 24 37.14 -2.30 -1.09
CA VAL A 24 36.63 -3.68 -1.15
C VAL A 24 37.47 -4.51 -2.13
N PRO A 25 38.22 -5.52 -1.66
CA PRO A 25 38.98 -6.40 -2.54
C PRO A 25 38.09 -7.23 -3.49
N ALA A 26 38.62 -7.56 -4.66
CA ALA A 26 37.98 -8.42 -5.64
C ALA A 26 37.50 -9.74 -5.01
N GLY A 27 36.29 -10.17 -5.37
CA GLY A 27 35.64 -11.38 -4.85
C GLY A 27 34.89 -11.20 -3.53
N GLN A 28 35.12 -10.12 -2.78
CA GLN A 28 34.42 -9.90 -1.51
C GLN A 28 33.00 -9.35 -1.71
N GLN A 29 32.10 -9.75 -0.80
CA GLN A 29 30.75 -9.17 -0.68
C GLN A 29 30.82 -7.69 -0.35
N LEU A 30 30.01 -6.87 -1.02
CA LEU A 30 29.94 -5.45 -0.76
C LEU A 30 29.29 -5.18 0.62
N PRO A 31 29.85 -4.25 1.43
CA PRO A 31 29.28 -3.88 2.72
C PRO A 31 28.08 -2.93 2.63
N GLY A 32 27.82 -2.33 1.46
CA GLY A 32 26.72 -1.40 1.26
C GLY A 32 26.71 -0.81 -0.15
N PHE A 33 25.57 -0.26 -0.58
CA PHE A 33 25.40 0.28 -1.94
C PHE A 33 26.35 1.43 -2.29
N ALA A 34 26.91 2.14 -1.30
CA ALA A 34 27.90 3.20 -1.53
C ALA A 34 29.22 2.68 -2.16
N MET A 35 29.43 1.36 -2.17
CA MET A 35 30.59 0.74 -2.82
C MET A 35 30.31 0.32 -4.27
N LEU A 36 29.08 0.43 -4.75
CA LEU A 36 28.72 0.09 -6.13
C LEU A 36 29.37 1.05 -7.13
N ARG A 37 29.72 0.52 -8.30
CA ARG A 37 30.38 1.23 -9.40
C ARG A 37 29.63 1.06 -10.70
N ASP A 38 29.72 2.07 -11.56
CA ASP A 38 29.13 2.13 -12.90
C ASP A 38 30.09 1.65 -14.01
N ASP A 39 31.30 1.23 -13.65
CA ASP A 39 32.36 0.78 -14.56
C ASP A 39 32.44 -0.76 -14.73
N GLY A 40 31.47 -1.48 -14.14
CA GLY A 40 31.43 -2.95 -14.14
C GLY A 40 32.38 -3.64 -13.15
N SER A 41 33.06 -2.90 -12.27
CA SER A 41 33.91 -3.49 -11.21
C SER A 41 33.10 -4.10 -10.05
N THR A 42 31.78 -3.89 -10.01
CA THR A 42 30.88 -4.48 -9.02
C THR A 42 29.67 -5.15 -9.67
N ALA A 43 29.16 -6.22 -9.05
CA ALA A 43 27.89 -6.85 -9.41
C ALA A 43 26.93 -6.82 -8.22
N CYS A 44 25.65 -6.55 -8.45
CA CYS A 44 24.62 -6.52 -7.40
C CYS A 44 23.24 -6.80 -8.01
N GLY A 45 22.54 -7.81 -7.50
CA GLY A 45 21.22 -8.18 -8.00
C GLY A 45 20.12 -7.19 -7.60
N ASN A 46 20.25 -6.52 -6.44
CA ASN A 46 19.35 -5.44 -6.04
C ASN A 46 20.06 -4.44 -5.13
N TRP A 47 20.31 -3.23 -5.63
CA TRP A 47 21.15 -2.24 -4.95
C TRP A 47 20.65 -1.85 -3.55
N ILE A 48 19.33 -1.77 -3.31
CA ILE A 48 18.80 -1.40 -1.98
C ILE A 48 19.07 -2.49 -0.92
N TYR A 49 19.34 -3.72 -1.35
CA TYR A 49 19.73 -4.83 -0.47
C TYR A 49 21.24 -4.92 -0.26
N CYS A 50 22.05 -4.16 -1.00
CA CYS A 50 23.50 -4.18 -0.82
C CYS A 50 23.86 -3.76 0.62
N GLY A 51 24.58 -4.63 1.32
CA GLY A 51 24.89 -4.58 2.75
C GLY A 51 24.16 -5.64 3.59
N VAL A 52 23.10 -6.29 3.10
CA VAL A 52 22.35 -7.33 3.82
C VAL A 52 23.19 -8.58 4.11
N TRP A 53 24.16 -8.91 3.26
CA TRP A 53 25.07 -10.04 3.42
C TRP A 53 26.48 -9.66 2.99
N SER A 54 27.21 -9.02 3.89
CA SER A 54 28.60 -8.59 3.67
C SER A 54 29.62 -9.61 4.21
N GLN A 55 30.88 -9.21 4.32
CA GLN A 55 31.90 -9.99 5.05
C GLN A 55 31.55 -10.19 6.54
N ALA A 56 30.69 -9.33 7.11
CA ALA A 56 30.17 -9.50 8.47
C ALA A 56 29.15 -10.65 8.60
N GLY A 57 28.81 -11.32 7.50
CA GLY A 57 27.83 -12.41 7.46
C GLY A 57 26.44 -11.97 7.03
N ASN A 58 25.46 -12.87 7.23
CA ASN A 58 24.08 -12.64 6.83
C ASN A 58 23.34 -11.80 7.90
N LEU A 59 23.17 -10.50 7.66
CA LEU A 59 22.51 -9.60 8.60
C LEU A 59 20.99 -9.87 8.69
N SER A 60 20.36 -10.41 7.64
CA SER A 60 18.94 -10.74 7.67
C SER A 60 18.59 -11.87 8.64
N ALA A 61 19.59 -12.65 9.07
CA ALA A 61 19.43 -13.77 9.99
C ALA A 61 19.61 -13.37 11.47
N ARG A 62 19.93 -12.10 11.77
CA ARG A 62 20.11 -11.67 13.16
C ARG A 62 18.81 -11.73 13.95
N ARG A 63 18.90 -12.11 15.22
CA ARG A 63 17.75 -12.34 16.13
C ARG A 63 17.96 -11.65 17.48
N ASP A 64 18.63 -10.50 17.49
CA ASP A 64 18.84 -9.71 18.70
C ASP A 64 17.72 -8.68 18.83
N PRO A 65 16.81 -8.82 19.83
CA PRO A 65 15.66 -7.94 19.99
C PRO A 65 15.97 -6.68 20.80
N SER A 66 17.25 -6.38 21.08
CA SER A 66 17.64 -5.23 21.88
C SER A 66 17.06 -3.93 21.33
N ASP A 67 16.40 -3.18 22.21
CA ASP A 67 15.89 -1.83 21.98
C ASP A 67 16.41 -0.90 23.08
N PRO A 68 17.66 -0.44 22.99
CA PRO A 68 18.25 0.44 24.00
C PRO A 68 17.54 1.81 24.10
N SER A 69 16.79 2.18 23.06
CA SER A 69 16.08 3.47 22.97
C SER A 69 14.71 3.46 23.64
N GLY A 70 14.09 2.30 23.78
CA GLY A 70 12.72 2.14 24.29
C GLY A 70 11.61 2.59 23.33
N VAL A 71 11.95 2.95 22.08
CA VAL A 71 10.97 3.40 21.07
C VAL A 71 10.60 2.31 20.06
N GLY A 72 10.99 1.06 20.32
CA GLY A 72 10.74 -0.10 19.48
C GLY A 72 11.73 -0.29 18.34
N ASN A 73 12.88 0.39 18.35
CA ASN A 73 13.84 0.32 17.24
C ASN A 73 14.89 -0.78 17.43
N THR A 74 14.60 -1.97 16.91
CA THR A 74 15.43 -3.17 17.05
C THR A 74 16.42 -3.35 15.88
N LEU A 75 17.44 -2.49 15.84
CA LEU A 75 18.42 -2.44 14.74
C LEU A 75 19.17 -3.76 14.49
N ASN A 76 19.25 -4.64 15.48
CA ASN A 76 19.92 -5.94 15.41
C ASN A 76 18.97 -7.12 15.14
N TRP A 77 17.68 -6.88 14.94
CA TRP A 77 16.74 -7.90 14.50
C TRP A 77 16.55 -7.83 12.99
N GLY A 78 16.96 -8.88 12.27
CA GLY A 78 16.97 -8.91 10.81
C GLY A 78 17.76 -7.75 10.19
N PHE A 79 17.30 -7.32 9.01
CA PHE A 79 17.86 -6.20 8.26
C PHE A 79 16.75 -5.52 7.45
N ALA A 80 16.63 -4.20 7.56
CA ALA A 80 15.73 -3.41 6.72
C ALA A 80 16.52 -2.76 5.58
N TRP A 81 15.93 -2.66 4.39
CA TRP A 81 16.46 -1.78 3.36
C TRP A 81 15.82 -0.38 3.50
N PRO A 82 16.54 0.69 3.14
CA PRO A 82 17.94 0.73 2.70
C PRO A 82 18.91 0.80 3.90
N ALA A 83 20.06 0.10 3.81
CA ALA A 83 21.18 0.18 4.76
C ALA A 83 20.80 0.06 6.27
N ASN A 84 19.79 -0.75 6.59
CA ASN A 84 19.25 -0.96 7.92
C ASN A 84 18.55 0.25 8.58
N ARG A 85 18.22 1.29 7.81
CA ARG A 85 17.37 2.41 8.24
C ARG A 85 15.97 1.90 8.54
N ARG A 86 15.48 2.12 9.76
CA ARG A 86 14.17 1.62 10.21
C ARG A 86 13.07 2.66 10.04
N VAL A 87 13.44 3.94 10.12
CA VAL A 87 12.56 5.07 9.85
C VAL A 87 13.14 5.86 8.68
N LEU A 88 12.47 5.80 7.52
CA LEU A 88 12.84 6.63 6.37
C LEU A 88 12.63 8.11 6.69
N TYR A 89 13.42 8.97 6.06
CA TYR A 89 13.36 10.43 6.19
C TYR A 89 13.59 10.93 7.63
N ASN A 90 14.28 10.14 8.48
CA ASN A 90 14.47 10.45 9.90
C ASN A 90 15.23 11.76 10.17
N ARG A 91 15.92 12.34 9.18
CA ARG A 91 16.47 13.72 9.22
C ARG A 91 15.39 14.79 9.34
N ALA A 92 14.16 14.54 8.88
CA ALA A 92 13.04 15.45 9.05
C ALA A 92 12.55 15.54 10.50
N ASN A 93 12.93 14.59 11.37
CA ASN A 93 12.63 14.59 12.80
C ASN A 93 13.56 15.51 13.62
N THR A 94 14.39 16.32 12.95
CA THR A 94 15.32 17.23 13.61
C THR A 94 15.17 18.64 13.09
N ASP A 95 15.38 19.62 13.96
CA ASP A 95 15.48 21.02 13.62
C ASP A 95 16.51 21.23 12.51
N PRO A 96 16.15 21.88 11.39
CA PRO A 96 17.04 22.03 10.25
C PRO A 96 18.27 22.88 10.54
N LYS A 97 18.21 23.80 11.52
CA LYS A 97 19.30 24.70 11.92
C LYS A 97 20.25 24.05 12.91
N THR A 98 19.72 23.31 13.89
CA THR A 98 20.56 22.77 14.99
C THR A 98 20.86 21.28 14.86
N GLY A 99 20.07 20.56 14.07
CA GLY A 99 20.11 19.10 13.98
C GLY A 99 19.68 18.39 15.27
N GLN A 100 19.03 19.10 16.19
CA GLN A 100 18.45 18.51 17.40
C GLN A 100 17.04 17.97 17.13
N PRO A 101 16.62 16.87 17.77
CA PRO A 101 15.28 16.31 17.59
C PRO A 101 14.17 17.30 17.94
N TRP A 102 13.06 17.28 17.18
CA TRP A 102 11.87 18.07 17.52
C TRP A 102 11.24 17.63 18.84
N ASP A 103 11.22 16.33 19.09
CA ASP A 103 10.84 15.73 20.36
C ASP A 103 12.02 14.95 20.94
N PRO A 104 12.69 15.47 22.00
CA PRO A 104 13.81 14.79 22.63
C PRO A 104 13.50 13.39 23.18
N LYS A 105 12.23 13.09 23.52
CA LYS A 105 11.81 11.78 24.04
C LYS A 105 11.65 10.73 22.94
N ARG A 106 11.56 11.16 21.68
CA ARG A 106 11.43 10.30 20.48
C ARG A 106 12.55 10.57 19.48
N ALA A 107 13.74 10.86 20.00
CA ALA A 107 14.92 11.15 19.20
C ALA A 107 15.32 9.92 18.34
N GLY A 108 15.21 10.06 17.02
CA GLY A 108 15.72 9.07 16.07
C GLY A 108 17.22 9.26 15.83
N ILE A 109 17.58 10.39 15.20
CA ILE A 109 18.96 10.81 14.99
C ILE A 109 19.17 12.23 15.52
N ARG A 110 20.43 12.63 15.70
CA ARG A 110 20.84 14.00 16.02
C ARG A 110 22.19 14.33 15.41
N TRP A 111 22.45 15.60 15.18
CA TRP A 111 23.77 16.10 14.80
C TRP A 111 24.65 16.27 16.05
N ASN A 112 25.86 15.71 16.03
CA ASN A 112 26.82 15.83 17.15
C ASN A 112 27.92 16.89 16.93
N GLY A 113 27.84 17.67 15.85
CA GLY A 113 28.88 18.62 15.42
C GLY A 113 29.75 18.12 14.26
N SER A 114 29.80 16.80 14.03
CA SER A 114 30.63 16.18 12.98
C SER A 114 29.92 15.11 12.16
N ALA A 115 28.96 14.41 12.77
CA ALA A 115 28.17 13.37 12.12
C ALA A 115 26.75 13.25 12.68
N TRP A 116 25.84 12.74 11.85
CA TRP A 116 24.54 12.26 12.28
C TRP A 116 24.67 10.89 12.97
N ALA A 117 24.06 10.75 14.15
CA ALA A 117 24.01 9.48 14.88
C ALA A 117 22.78 9.45 15.82
N GLY A 118 22.40 8.27 16.30
CA GLY A 118 21.34 8.13 17.28
C GLY A 118 20.81 6.70 17.40
N ASN A 119 19.51 6.61 17.67
CA ASN A 119 18.78 5.37 17.86
C ASN A 119 18.40 4.68 16.54
N ASP A 120 18.59 5.34 15.38
CA ASP A 120 18.40 4.77 14.05
C ASP A 120 19.60 5.09 13.13
N ILE A 121 19.70 4.40 11.99
CA ILE A 121 20.68 4.73 10.95
C ILE A 121 20.24 6.02 10.24
N PRO A 122 21.12 7.05 10.10
CA PRO A 122 20.74 8.29 9.43
C PRO A 122 20.32 8.07 7.97
N ASP A 123 19.14 8.59 7.61
CA ASP A 123 18.66 8.71 6.24
C ASP A 123 19.10 10.04 5.61
N ILE A 124 20.40 10.30 5.73
CA ILE A 124 21.13 11.41 5.14
C ILE A 124 22.61 11.01 5.08
N ALA A 125 23.39 11.64 4.21
CA ALA A 125 24.85 11.44 4.25
C ALA A 125 25.38 11.85 5.63
N PRO A 126 26.12 10.97 6.35
CA PRO A 126 26.46 11.19 7.75
C PRO A 126 27.20 12.49 8.04
N VAL A 127 27.92 13.05 7.07
CA VAL A 127 28.76 14.26 7.21
C VAL A 127 28.07 15.55 6.76
N LEU A 128 26.87 15.48 6.18
CA LEU A 128 26.13 16.68 5.74
C LEU A 128 25.40 17.29 6.94
N GLY A 129 26.09 18.16 7.67
CA GLY A 129 25.54 18.86 8.83
C GLY A 129 24.40 19.82 8.51
N PRO A 130 23.74 20.39 9.53
CA PRO A 130 22.66 21.37 9.39
C PRO A 130 22.97 22.53 8.42
N ASP A 131 24.21 23.01 8.43
CA ASP A 131 24.65 24.16 7.61
C ASP A 131 24.89 23.83 6.13
N SER A 132 24.80 22.55 5.73
CA SER A 132 25.03 22.14 4.34
C SER A 132 23.92 22.56 3.37
N GLY A 133 22.75 22.95 3.88
CA GLY A 133 21.55 23.22 3.08
C GLY A 133 20.88 21.95 2.51
N ALA A 134 21.41 20.75 2.80
CA ALA A 134 20.83 19.50 2.34
C ALA A 134 19.47 19.23 3.01
N GLY A 135 18.46 18.96 2.18
CA GLY A 135 17.12 18.61 2.65
C GLY A 135 17.01 17.15 3.13
N PRO A 136 15.99 16.82 3.95
CA PRO A 136 15.83 15.50 4.55
C PRO A 136 15.36 14.39 3.59
N PHE A 137 14.95 14.73 2.36
CA PHE A 137 14.40 13.76 1.40
C PHE A 137 15.42 13.46 0.30
N ILE A 138 16.40 12.59 0.60
CA ILE A 138 17.57 12.37 -0.25
C ILE A 138 17.29 11.77 -1.63
N MET A 139 16.10 11.21 -1.84
CA MET A 139 15.69 10.61 -3.10
C MET A 139 14.92 11.58 -4.00
N THR A 140 14.62 12.80 -3.53
CA THR A 140 14.05 13.87 -4.36
C THR A 140 15.15 14.81 -4.83
N ALA A 141 15.04 15.34 -6.04
CA ALA A 141 16.08 16.19 -6.64
C ALA A 141 16.28 17.49 -5.85
N GLU A 142 15.21 17.99 -5.27
CA GLU A 142 15.14 19.22 -4.49
C GLU A 142 15.34 19.01 -2.97
N GLY A 143 15.45 17.76 -2.50
CA GLY A 143 15.65 17.42 -1.09
C GLY A 143 14.45 17.65 -0.18
N VAL A 144 13.27 17.98 -0.71
CA VAL A 144 12.03 18.26 0.06
C VAL A 144 10.91 17.25 -0.22
N GLY A 145 9.95 17.21 0.70
CA GLY A 145 8.65 16.55 0.48
C GLY A 145 7.73 17.47 -0.33
N ARG A 146 7.00 16.90 -1.30
CA ARG A 146 6.15 17.65 -2.23
C ARG A 146 4.73 17.81 -1.69
N LEU A 147 4.32 19.04 -1.37
CA LEU A 147 2.90 19.39 -1.25
C LEU A 147 2.26 19.56 -2.63
N PHE A 148 3.00 20.14 -3.58
CA PHE A 148 2.65 20.24 -4.99
C PHE A 148 3.51 19.23 -5.77
N SER A 149 2.90 18.24 -6.41
CA SER A 149 3.63 17.11 -7.00
C SER A 149 4.23 17.38 -8.39
N LEU A 150 4.14 18.61 -8.90
CA LEU A 150 4.58 19.02 -10.23
C LEU A 150 3.88 18.15 -11.31
N GLY A 151 4.65 17.52 -12.20
CA GLY A 151 4.13 16.56 -13.19
C GLY A 151 4.17 15.10 -12.72
N GLY A 152 4.21 14.84 -11.40
CA GLY A 152 4.40 13.50 -10.86
C GLY A 152 3.16 12.61 -10.88
N MET A 153 1.97 13.16 -11.10
CA MET A 153 0.69 12.46 -11.05
C MET A 153 -0.11 12.70 -12.34
N ALA A 154 -0.78 11.68 -12.84
CA ALA A 154 -1.55 11.75 -14.10
C ALA A 154 -2.76 12.71 -14.02
N GLU A 155 -3.39 12.78 -12.85
CA GLU A 155 -4.63 13.51 -12.57
C GLU A 155 -4.41 14.92 -12.01
N GLY A 156 -3.16 15.34 -11.83
CA GLY A 156 -2.81 16.72 -11.45
C GLY A 156 -1.96 16.84 -10.20
N PRO A 157 -1.44 18.05 -9.93
CA PRO A 157 -0.40 18.25 -8.93
C PRO A 157 -0.91 18.28 -7.48
N PHE A 158 -2.21 18.42 -7.29
CA PHE A 158 -2.92 18.38 -6.00
C PHE A 158 -4.01 17.31 -6.05
N PRO A 159 -4.31 16.64 -4.92
CA PRO A 159 -5.49 15.79 -4.82
C PRO A 159 -6.77 16.59 -5.05
N GLU A 160 -7.71 16.00 -5.78
CA GLU A 160 -9.04 16.55 -6.06
C GLU A 160 -10.07 15.43 -5.94
N HIS A 161 -11.29 15.75 -5.49
CA HIS A 161 -12.34 14.75 -5.33
C HIS A 161 -12.97 14.42 -6.68
N TYR A 162 -12.97 13.14 -7.02
CA TYR A 162 -13.73 12.56 -8.13
C TYR A 162 -14.51 11.35 -7.61
N GLU A 163 -15.75 11.20 -8.08
CA GLU A 163 -16.61 10.07 -7.77
C GLU A 163 -16.08 8.77 -8.43
N PRO A 164 -16.37 7.59 -7.84
CA PRO A 164 -16.19 6.31 -8.53
C PRO A 164 -16.92 6.29 -9.87
N PHE A 165 -16.49 5.44 -10.80
CA PHE A 165 -17.12 5.34 -12.13
C PHE A 165 -18.57 4.87 -12.06
N GLU A 166 -18.87 4.03 -11.07
CA GLU A 166 -20.24 3.68 -10.69
C GLU A 166 -20.56 4.36 -9.34
N THR A 167 -21.12 5.57 -9.40
CA THR A 167 -21.48 6.34 -8.20
C THR A 167 -22.99 6.30 -7.91
N PRO A 168 -23.43 6.06 -6.66
CA PRO A 168 -24.84 5.99 -6.29
C PRO A 168 -25.54 7.35 -6.35
N ILE A 169 -24.78 8.45 -6.32
CA ILE A 169 -25.33 9.80 -6.37
C ILE A 169 -25.40 10.35 -7.81
N GLY A 170 -24.64 9.78 -8.74
CA GLY A 170 -24.71 10.08 -10.18
C GLY A 170 -24.11 11.42 -10.60
N VAL A 171 -23.56 12.20 -9.66
CA VAL A 171 -22.96 13.52 -9.87
C VAL A 171 -21.84 13.71 -8.86
N ASN A 172 -20.84 14.51 -9.20
CA ASN A 172 -19.84 14.99 -8.24
C ASN A 172 -20.33 16.32 -7.63
N PRO A 173 -20.66 16.38 -6.33
CA PRO A 173 -21.13 17.60 -5.69
C PRO A 173 -20.12 18.75 -5.66
N MET A 174 -18.81 18.46 -5.79
CA MET A 174 -17.75 19.48 -5.85
C MET A 174 -17.71 20.19 -7.21
N HIS A 175 -18.11 19.48 -8.28
CA HIS A 175 -18.10 19.97 -9.66
C HIS A 175 -19.43 19.67 -10.39
N PRO A 176 -20.58 20.09 -9.84
CA PRO A 176 -21.90 19.56 -10.25
C PRO A 176 -22.27 19.88 -11.70
N ASN A 177 -21.68 20.92 -12.27
CA ASN A 177 -21.93 21.38 -13.64
C ASN A 177 -20.85 20.92 -14.63
N ASN A 178 -19.91 20.07 -14.21
CA ASN A 178 -18.83 19.57 -15.06
C ASN A 178 -18.92 18.05 -15.22
N PRO A 179 -19.60 17.55 -16.27
CA PRO A 179 -19.76 16.10 -16.48
C PRO A 179 -18.43 15.37 -16.70
N LYS A 180 -17.37 16.08 -17.14
CA LYS A 180 -16.02 15.50 -17.30
C LYS A 180 -15.29 15.30 -15.97
N ALA A 181 -15.76 15.94 -14.90
CA ALA A 181 -15.18 15.86 -13.56
C ALA A 181 -16.10 15.11 -12.58
N VAL A 182 -17.02 14.29 -13.09
CA VAL A 182 -17.76 13.36 -12.22
C VAL A 182 -16.77 12.35 -11.66
N SER A 183 -16.17 11.54 -12.52
CA SER A 183 -15.10 10.61 -12.18
C SER A 183 -13.75 11.12 -12.68
N ASN A 184 -12.66 10.45 -12.28
CA ASN A 184 -11.30 10.91 -12.56
C ASN A 184 -11.07 11.07 -14.08
N PRO A 185 -10.81 12.30 -14.58
CA PRO A 185 -10.70 12.57 -16.01
C PRO A 185 -9.43 11.99 -16.66
N ALA A 186 -8.42 11.63 -15.86
CA ALA A 186 -7.18 11.02 -16.35
C ALA A 186 -7.25 9.48 -16.39
N ALA A 187 -8.31 8.87 -15.85
CA ALA A 187 -8.43 7.42 -15.86
C ALA A 187 -8.69 6.88 -17.27
N ARG A 188 -8.09 5.72 -17.56
CA ARG A 188 -8.23 5.04 -18.85
C ARG A 188 -9.36 4.02 -18.75
N VAL A 189 -10.35 4.15 -19.61
CA VAL A 189 -11.46 3.19 -19.72
C VAL A 189 -11.64 2.77 -21.17
N PHE A 190 -11.64 1.46 -21.43
CA PHE A 190 -11.91 0.97 -22.78
C PHE A 190 -13.41 1.06 -23.09
N LYS A 191 -13.74 1.26 -24.37
CA LYS A 191 -15.15 1.42 -24.81
C LYS A 191 -16.02 0.20 -24.47
N SER A 192 -15.45 -1.00 -24.53
CA SER A 192 -16.13 -2.24 -24.10
C SER A 192 -16.51 -2.20 -22.62
N ASP A 193 -15.61 -1.68 -21.79
CA ASP A 193 -15.76 -1.69 -20.33
C ASP A 193 -16.76 -0.63 -19.88
N MET A 194 -16.78 0.54 -20.53
CA MET A 194 -17.80 1.57 -20.29
C MET A 194 -19.23 1.05 -20.46
N GLY A 195 -19.46 0.18 -21.44
CA GLY A 195 -20.77 -0.44 -21.67
C GLY A 195 -21.19 -1.41 -20.55
N SER A 196 -20.24 -1.87 -19.75
CA SER A 196 -20.48 -2.79 -18.63
C SER A 196 -20.71 -2.08 -17.29
N PHE A 197 -20.67 -0.74 -17.24
CA PHE A 197 -20.96 0.01 -16.02
C PHE A 197 -22.47 0.06 -15.75
N GLY A 198 -22.84 -0.26 -14.53
CA GLY A 198 -24.18 -0.13 -13.99
C GLY A 198 -24.51 1.32 -13.66
N LYS A 199 -25.79 1.62 -13.70
CA LYS A 199 -26.35 2.92 -13.34
C LYS A 199 -27.10 2.83 -12.03
N ALA A 200 -27.14 3.93 -11.29
CA ALA A 200 -27.72 3.98 -9.94
C ALA A 200 -29.24 3.74 -9.88
N ASP A 201 -29.96 3.87 -10.99
CA ASP A 201 -31.38 3.51 -11.10
C ASP A 201 -31.60 1.99 -11.09
N GLU A 202 -30.71 1.23 -11.71
CA GLU A 202 -30.75 -0.24 -11.75
C GLU A 202 -29.96 -0.91 -10.60
N PHE A 203 -28.88 -0.27 -10.17
CA PHE A 203 -27.94 -0.74 -9.14
C PHE A 203 -27.75 0.35 -8.08
N PRO A 204 -28.73 0.56 -7.18
CA PRO A 204 -28.78 1.75 -6.32
C PRO A 204 -27.85 1.71 -5.11
N TYR A 205 -27.20 0.59 -4.81
CA TYR A 205 -26.43 0.42 -3.58
C TYR A 205 -24.93 0.47 -3.85
N ALA A 206 -24.22 1.22 -3.01
CA ALA A 206 -22.77 1.23 -3.02
C ALA A 206 -22.25 -0.13 -2.54
N ALA A 207 -21.30 -0.70 -3.26
CA ALA A 207 -20.68 -1.98 -2.94
C ALA A 207 -19.19 -1.83 -2.70
N THR A 208 -18.68 -2.67 -1.80
CA THR A 208 -17.25 -2.74 -1.51
C THR A 208 -16.83 -4.16 -1.21
N THR A 209 -15.60 -4.51 -1.61
CA THR A 209 -15.00 -5.82 -1.32
C THR A 209 -13.90 -5.71 -0.27
N TYR A 210 -13.83 -6.68 0.65
CA TYR A 210 -12.84 -6.66 1.74
C TYR A 210 -12.48 -8.06 2.23
N ARG A 211 -11.69 -8.10 3.30
CA ARG A 211 -11.12 -9.32 3.87
C ARG A 211 -11.72 -9.62 5.24
N LEU A 212 -11.68 -10.88 5.62
CA LEU A 212 -11.96 -11.41 6.95
C LEU A 212 -10.65 -11.97 7.51
N THR A 213 -10.46 -11.81 8.81
CA THR A 213 -9.22 -12.22 9.52
C THR A 213 -8.86 -13.68 9.27
N GLU A 214 -9.87 -14.53 9.20
CA GLU A 214 -9.76 -15.98 9.09
C GLU A 214 -9.35 -16.42 7.69
N HIS A 215 -9.41 -15.56 6.68
CA HIS A 215 -9.10 -15.93 5.31
C HIS A 215 -8.05 -15.06 4.61
N PHE A 216 -7.16 -15.71 3.85
CA PHE A 216 -6.20 -15.05 2.98
C PHE A 216 -6.56 -15.28 1.51
N HIS A 217 -7.15 -14.26 0.91
CA HIS A 217 -7.64 -14.28 -0.49
C HIS A 217 -8.45 -15.57 -0.75
N PHE A 218 -8.09 -16.30 -1.80
CA PHE A 218 -8.68 -17.57 -2.20
C PHE A 218 -7.85 -18.79 -1.75
N TRP A 219 -6.82 -18.58 -0.91
CA TRP A 219 -5.90 -19.64 -0.53
C TRP A 219 -6.44 -20.44 0.65
N THR A 220 -6.67 -19.80 1.79
CA THR A 220 -6.95 -20.52 3.04
C THR A 220 -8.33 -21.16 3.11
N LYS A 221 -9.21 -20.94 2.10
CA LYS A 221 -10.39 -21.79 1.89
C LYS A 221 -10.04 -23.26 1.58
N SER A 222 -8.75 -23.58 1.38
CA SER A 222 -8.21 -24.94 1.26
C SER A 222 -7.64 -25.48 2.58
N VAL A 223 -7.71 -24.70 3.67
CA VAL A 223 -7.26 -25.09 5.00
C VAL A 223 -8.48 -25.34 5.88
N GLU A 224 -8.57 -26.54 6.45
CA GLU A 224 -9.77 -27.02 7.14
C GLU A 224 -10.18 -26.15 8.34
N LEU A 225 -9.23 -25.75 9.20
CA LEU A 225 -9.52 -24.91 10.36
C LEU A 225 -10.11 -23.54 9.98
N ASN A 226 -9.60 -22.93 8.91
CA ASN A 226 -10.12 -21.67 8.39
C ASN A 226 -11.54 -21.87 7.83
N ALA A 227 -11.75 -22.97 7.09
CA ALA A 227 -13.06 -23.32 6.54
C ALA A 227 -14.08 -23.72 7.62
N ILE A 228 -13.66 -24.20 8.80
CA ILE A 228 -14.56 -24.40 9.93
C ILE A 228 -15.00 -23.05 10.52
N THR A 229 -14.07 -22.08 10.58
CA THR A 229 -14.32 -20.79 11.23
C THR A 229 -15.19 -19.87 10.36
N GLN A 230 -14.95 -19.82 9.04
CA GLN A 230 -15.73 -19.05 8.07
C GLN A 230 -16.18 -19.93 6.89
N PRO A 231 -17.17 -20.83 7.08
CA PRO A 231 -17.46 -21.93 6.15
C PRO A 231 -18.19 -21.54 4.88
N VAL A 232 -18.97 -20.47 4.90
CA VAL A 232 -19.95 -20.17 3.85
C VAL A 232 -19.91 -18.70 3.48
N GLN A 233 -20.05 -18.42 2.19
CA GLN A 233 -20.08 -17.05 1.68
C GLN A 233 -21.28 -16.28 2.22
N PHE A 234 -21.01 -15.05 2.64
CA PHE A 234 -22.04 -14.10 3.04
C PHE A 234 -21.76 -12.72 2.45
N VAL A 235 -22.76 -11.85 2.50
CA VAL A 235 -22.65 -10.41 2.28
C VAL A 235 -23.20 -9.68 3.50
N GLU A 236 -22.66 -8.52 3.82
CA GLU A 236 -23.11 -7.70 4.94
C GLU A 236 -24.01 -6.56 4.45
N ILE A 237 -25.12 -6.32 5.15
CA ILE A 237 -26.04 -5.21 4.89
C ILE A 237 -26.54 -4.58 6.20
N GLY A 238 -26.91 -3.31 6.13
CA GLY A 238 -27.51 -2.58 7.26
C GLY A 238 -28.95 -3.02 7.57
N GLU A 239 -29.40 -2.81 8.81
CA GLU A 239 -30.78 -3.13 9.25
C GLU A 239 -31.86 -2.39 8.43
N ASP A 240 -31.60 -1.13 8.05
CA ASP A 240 -32.54 -0.32 7.26
C ASP A 240 -32.74 -0.92 5.86
N LEU A 241 -31.65 -1.21 5.14
CA LEU A 241 -31.71 -1.84 3.81
C LEU A 241 -32.38 -3.23 3.89
N ALA A 242 -32.02 -4.01 4.91
CA ALA A 242 -32.62 -5.32 5.13
C ALA A 242 -34.15 -5.20 5.33
N LYS A 243 -34.61 -4.22 6.12
CA LYS A 243 -36.04 -3.95 6.33
C LYS A 243 -36.73 -3.51 5.04
N GLU A 244 -36.13 -2.60 4.28
CA GLU A 244 -36.66 -2.11 2.99
C GLU A 244 -36.84 -3.25 1.98
N LYS A 245 -35.89 -4.20 1.92
CA LYS A 245 -35.95 -5.37 1.03
C LYS A 245 -36.64 -6.59 1.66
N GLY A 246 -37.06 -6.48 2.91
CA GLY A 246 -37.65 -7.56 3.71
C GLY A 246 -36.71 -8.76 3.97
N ILE A 247 -35.39 -8.57 3.92
CA ILE A 247 -34.38 -9.60 4.10
C ILE A 247 -34.16 -9.89 5.59
N SER A 248 -34.23 -11.15 5.98
CA SER A 248 -33.92 -11.59 7.35
C SER A 248 -32.44 -11.96 7.49
N ASN A 249 -31.90 -11.87 8.71
CA ASN A 249 -30.53 -12.33 8.98
C ASN A 249 -30.39 -13.83 8.66
N GLY A 250 -29.31 -14.21 7.97
CA GLY A 250 -29.05 -15.57 7.50
C GLY A 250 -29.85 -15.98 6.25
N GLN A 251 -30.66 -15.09 5.68
CA GLN A 251 -31.42 -15.40 4.46
C GLN A 251 -30.49 -15.42 3.23
N MET A 252 -30.72 -16.34 2.30
CA MET A 252 -30.04 -16.34 1.01
C MET A 252 -30.49 -15.15 0.16
N VAL A 253 -29.53 -14.43 -0.41
CA VAL A 253 -29.74 -13.24 -1.25
C VAL A 253 -29.01 -13.37 -2.57
N LYS A 254 -29.51 -12.68 -3.59
CA LYS A 254 -28.83 -12.43 -4.87
C LYS A 254 -28.25 -11.03 -4.83
N VAL A 255 -26.95 -10.91 -5.08
CA VAL A 255 -26.29 -9.62 -5.27
C VAL A 255 -25.86 -9.53 -6.72
N ARG A 256 -26.30 -8.48 -7.41
CA ARG A 256 -26.11 -8.32 -8.86
C ARG A 256 -25.47 -6.98 -9.16
N SER A 257 -24.50 -6.99 -10.06
CA SER A 257 -24.01 -5.80 -10.75
C SER A 257 -24.37 -5.88 -12.24
N ASN A 258 -24.02 -4.88 -13.05
CA ASN A 258 -24.24 -4.96 -14.49
C ASN A 258 -23.39 -6.05 -15.19
N ARG A 259 -22.45 -6.68 -14.47
CA ARG A 259 -21.56 -7.72 -15.00
C ARG A 259 -22.01 -9.14 -14.67
N ALA A 260 -22.51 -9.37 -13.46
CA ALA A 260 -22.83 -10.70 -12.96
C ALA A 260 -23.75 -10.67 -11.74
N GLU A 261 -24.19 -11.87 -11.32
CA GLU A 261 -24.94 -12.14 -10.10
C GLU A 261 -24.23 -13.21 -9.26
N ILE A 262 -24.19 -13.01 -7.95
CA ILE A 262 -23.75 -14.03 -6.98
C ILE A 262 -24.86 -14.33 -5.98
N LYS A 263 -24.82 -15.52 -5.36
CA LYS A 263 -25.68 -15.87 -4.23
C LYS A 263 -24.86 -16.07 -2.95
N ALA A 264 -25.35 -15.49 -1.86
CA ALA A 264 -24.69 -15.56 -0.56
C ALA A 264 -25.71 -15.45 0.58
N LEU A 265 -25.33 -15.82 1.80
CA LEU A 265 -26.13 -15.52 2.99
C LEU A 265 -26.06 -14.03 3.32
N ALA A 266 -27.13 -13.44 3.83
CA ALA A 266 -27.12 -12.07 4.33
C ALA A 266 -26.77 -12.03 5.82
N VAL A 267 -25.71 -11.31 6.18
CA VAL A 267 -25.44 -10.89 7.56
C VAL A 267 -26.03 -9.49 7.72
N VAL A 268 -27.17 -9.41 8.42
CA VAL A 268 -27.83 -8.13 8.73
C VAL A 268 -27.24 -7.58 10.02
N THR A 269 -26.75 -6.34 9.98
CA THR A 269 -25.97 -5.80 11.11
C THR A 269 -26.11 -4.30 11.30
N LYS A 270 -26.02 -3.84 12.56
CA LYS A 270 -25.93 -2.42 12.94
C LYS A 270 -24.58 -1.76 12.60
N ARG A 271 -23.57 -2.57 12.26
CA ARG A 271 -22.24 -2.07 11.86
C ARG A 271 -22.28 -1.34 10.52
N MET A 272 -23.24 -1.67 9.67
CA MET A 272 -23.47 -1.00 8.40
C MET A 272 -24.67 -0.07 8.51
N LYS A 273 -24.47 1.18 8.13
CA LYS A 273 -25.51 2.21 8.16
C LYS A 273 -25.57 2.91 6.81
N ALA A 274 -26.77 3.36 6.46
CA ALA A 274 -26.92 4.27 5.34
C ALA A 274 -26.27 5.61 5.69
N LEU A 275 -25.73 6.29 4.68
CA LEU A 275 -25.14 7.62 4.81
C LEU A 275 -25.93 8.62 3.98
N ASP A 276 -26.06 9.85 4.47
CA ASP A 276 -26.63 10.94 3.69
C ASP A 276 -25.53 11.56 2.80
N CYS A 277 -25.61 11.31 1.49
CA CYS A 277 -24.62 11.72 0.51
C CYS A 277 -25.31 12.48 -0.64
N GLY A 278 -24.95 13.73 -0.89
CA GLY A 278 -25.52 14.52 -2.00
C GLY A 278 -27.06 14.63 -1.94
N GLY A 279 -27.64 14.68 -0.73
CA GLY A 279 -29.09 14.70 -0.54
C GLY A 279 -29.80 13.35 -0.73
N LYS A 280 -29.06 12.25 -0.94
CA LYS A 280 -29.57 10.89 -1.06
C LYS A 280 -29.13 10.04 0.13
N LYS A 281 -30.02 9.18 0.60
CA LYS A 281 -29.65 8.11 1.53
C LYS A 281 -29.01 6.96 0.75
N VAL A 282 -27.71 6.75 0.95
CA VAL A 282 -26.91 5.72 0.27
C VAL A 282 -26.73 4.52 1.18
N HIS A 283 -27.27 3.38 0.77
CA HIS A 283 -27.03 2.09 1.42
C HIS A 283 -25.79 1.40 0.87
N HIS A 284 -25.18 0.54 1.69
CA HIS A 284 -23.95 -0.16 1.38
C HIS A 284 -24.14 -1.69 1.42
N VAL A 285 -23.50 -2.41 0.51
CA VAL A 285 -23.41 -3.88 0.49
C VAL A 285 -21.95 -4.29 0.61
N GLY A 286 -21.63 -5.00 1.69
CA GLY A 286 -20.29 -5.50 1.97
C GLY A 286 -20.07 -6.91 1.46
N ILE A 287 -18.99 -7.15 0.70
CA ILE A 287 -18.76 -8.42 -0.01
C ILE A 287 -17.36 -8.96 0.31
N PRO A 288 -17.18 -9.87 1.27
CA PRO A 288 -15.89 -10.49 1.52
C PRO A 288 -15.47 -11.42 0.36
N ILE A 289 -14.16 -11.49 0.09
CA ILE A 289 -13.62 -12.04 -1.17
C ILE A 289 -13.24 -13.52 -1.15
N HIS A 290 -13.57 -14.29 -0.12
CA HIS A 290 -12.78 -15.48 0.21
C HIS A 290 -13.23 -16.80 -0.40
N TRP A 291 -14.44 -16.84 -0.98
CA TRP A 291 -15.03 -18.06 -1.51
C TRP A 291 -14.87 -18.18 -3.03
N GLY A 292 -15.22 -19.37 -3.53
CA GLY A 292 -15.17 -19.72 -4.94
C GLY A 292 -15.53 -21.19 -5.13
N PHE A 293 -15.12 -21.75 -6.26
CA PHE A 293 -15.52 -23.10 -6.70
C PHE A 293 -14.52 -24.22 -6.38
N VAL A 294 -13.36 -23.92 -5.78
CA VAL A 294 -12.36 -24.91 -5.33
C VAL A 294 -12.00 -24.66 -3.88
N GLY A 295 -11.98 -25.70 -3.03
CA GLY A 295 -11.58 -25.61 -1.62
C GLY A 295 -12.39 -26.55 -0.75
N VAL A 296 -12.22 -26.40 0.58
CA VAL A 296 -12.94 -27.19 1.60
C VAL A 296 -14.03 -26.37 2.32
N THR A 297 -14.16 -25.07 2.03
CA THR A 297 -15.35 -24.28 2.37
C THR A 297 -16.57 -24.77 1.59
N LYS A 298 -17.77 -24.34 1.97
CA LYS A 298 -18.94 -24.48 1.09
C LYS A 298 -18.67 -23.76 -0.24
N PRO A 299 -19.07 -24.33 -1.40
CA PRO A 299 -18.93 -23.66 -2.68
C PRO A 299 -19.60 -22.28 -2.67
N GLY A 300 -18.96 -21.33 -3.33
CA GLY A 300 -19.45 -19.97 -3.49
C GLY A 300 -18.98 -19.36 -4.80
N TYR A 301 -19.14 -18.06 -4.91
CA TYR A 301 -18.86 -17.26 -6.11
C TYR A 301 -17.64 -16.38 -5.88
N LEU A 302 -16.92 -16.05 -6.96
CA LEU A 302 -15.84 -15.09 -6.89
C LEU A 302 -16.43 -13.69 -6.77
N ALA A 303 -16.10 -12.94 -5.71
CA ALA A 303 -16.60 -11.57 -5.53
C ALA A 303 -16.26 -10.63 -6.70
N ASN A 304 -15.14 -10.88 -7.38
CA ASN A 304 -14.70 -10.11 -8.55
C ASN A 304 -15.59 -10.28 -9.78
N GLU A 305 -16.53 -11.23 -9.81
CA GLU A 305 -17.57 -11.27 -10.85
C GLU A 305 -18.42 -9.98 -10.85
N LEU A 306 -18.52 -9.31 -9.70
CA LEU A 306 -19.30 -8.08 -9.54
C LEU A 306 -18.52 -6.80 -9.81
N THR A 307 -17.19 -6.82 -9.79
CA THR A 307 -16.40 -5.59 -9.76
C THR A 307 -16.16 -5.00 -11.15
N PRO A 308 -16.13 -3.67 -11.30
CA PRO A 308 -15.98 -3.01 -12.59
C PRO A 308 -14.57 -3.18 -13.18
N PHE A 309 -14.48 -3.14 -14.51
CA PHE A 309 -13.23 -3.11 -15.26
C PHE A 309 -12.77 -1.66 -15.45
N VAL A 310 -12.33 -1.04 -14.36
CA VAL A 310 -11.77 0.32 -14.35
C VAL A 310 -10.74 0.45 -13.23
N ALA A 311 -9.84 1.42 -13.36
CA ALA A 311 -8.67 1.48 -12.51
C ALA A 311 -8.12 2.89 -12.30
N ASP A 312 -7.26 3.01 -11.29
CA ASP A 312 -6.45 4.19 -10.98
C ASP A 312 -5.70 4.70 -12.21
N ALA A 313 -5.67 6.03 -12.38
CA ALA A 313 -5.08 6.69 -13.54
C ALA A 313 -3.56 6.45 -13.67
N ASN A 314 -2.85 6.30 -12.55
CA ASN A 314 -1.39 6.17 -12.54
C ASN A 314 -0.93 4.71 -12.72
N THR A 315 -1.50 3.81 -11.92
CA THR A 315 -1.01 2.43 -11.76
C THR A 315 -1.88 1.40 -12.43
N GLN A 316 -3.08 1.78 -12.88
CA GLN A 316 -4.09 0.85 -13.37
C GLN A 316 -4.48 -0.20 -12.30
N THR A 317 -4.41 0.18 -11.02
CA THR A 317 -4.96 -0.61 -9.91
C THR A 317 -6.49 -0.55 -9.91
N PRO A 318 -7.21 -1.69 -9.97
CA PRO A 318 -8.65 -1.66 -10.21
C PRO A 318 -9.53 -1.12 -9.07
N GLU A 319 -10.70 -0.57 -9.43
CA GLU A 319 -11.70 0.02 -8.54
C GLU A 319 -12.56 -1.03 -7.80
N TYR A 320 -11.93 -1.84 -6.95
CA TYR A 320 -12.63 -2.92 -6.23
C TYR A 320 -13.36 -2.48 -4.95
N LYS A 321 -13.28 -1.20 -4.59
CA LYS A 321 -13.69 -0.69 -3.26
C LYS A 321 -14.92 0.20 -3.29
N ALA A 322 -15.32 0.68 -4.45
CA ALA A 322 -16.52 1.48 -4.63
C ALA A 322 -17.09 1.21 -6.01
N PHE A 323 -18.24 0.55 -6.06
CA PHE A 323 -18.96 0.24 -7.30
C PHE A 323 -20.45 0.05 -6.98
N LEU A 324 -21.28 -0.27 -7.97
CA LEU A 324 -22.72 -0.39 -7.76
C LEU A 324 -23.24 -1.83 -7.86
N VAL A 325 -24.19 -2.15 -6.98
CA VAL A 325 -24.96 -3.39 -7.00
C VAL A 325 -26.42 -3.16 -6.67
N ASN A 326 -27.25 -4.16 -6.97
CA ASN A 326 -28.56 -4.39 -6.40
C ASN A 326 -28.53 -5.66 -5.53
N ILE A 327 -29.46 -5.78 -4.58
CA ILE A 327 -29.62 -6.94 -3.72
C ILE A 327 -31.10 -7.31 -3.57
N GLU A 328 -31.40 -8.60 -3.67
CA GLU A 328 -32.77 -9.14 -3.59
C GLU A 328 -32.77 -10.49 -2.87
N LYS A 329 -33.95 -10.95 -2.44
CA LYS A 329 -34.13 -12.31 -1.90
C LYS A 329 -33.85 -13.33 -3.00
N ALA A 330 -33.14 -14.41 -2.66
CA ALA A 330 -32.82 -15.48 -3.61
C ALA A 330 -33.97 -16.45 -3.84
#